data_AF-A0AAU5XKG5-F1
#
_entry.id   AF-A0AAU5XKG5-F1
#
_cell.length_a   1.000
_cell.length_b   1.000
_cell.length_c   1.000
_cell.angle_alpha   90.00
_cell.angle_beta   90.00
_cell.angle_gamma   90.00
#
_symmetry.space_group_name_H-M   'P 1'
#
loop_
_entity.id
_entity.type
_entity.pdbx_description
1 polymer ?
#
loop_
_entity_poly.entity_id
_entity_poly.type
_entity_poly.pdbx_seq_one_letter_code
_entity_poly.pdbx_strand_id
1 'polypeptide(L)'
;MLAPLLADDEPATVAGARAEIDRVDAALATLLDRRAELAGLVQRLKPVGGFAGRDLDRERQIVEAMAVRAPRLGADRIARIMTAVIEAGLQVSEERDLSRA
;
A
#
# COMPACT_ATOMS: atom_id res chain seq x y z
N MET A 1 -13.53 -10.40 1.49
CA MET A 1 -13.69 -10.49 0.02
C MET A 1 -13.81 -9.08 -0.53
N LEU A 2 -12.96 -8.68 -1.50
CA LEU A 2 -13.05 -7.35 -2.13
C LEU A 2 -14.14 -7.27 -3.21
N ALA A 3 -14.77 -8.39 -3.55
CA ALA A 3 -15.74 -8.49 -4.65
C ALA A 3 -16.91 -7.48 -4.58
N PRO A 4 -17.51 -7.15 -3.41
CA PRO A 4 -18.58 -6.14 -3.34
C PRO A 4 -18.11 -4.71 -3.62
N LEU A 5 -16.82 -4.41 -3.40
CA LEU A 5 -16.22 -3.10 -3.67
C LEU A 5 -15.94 -2.88 -5.16
N LEU A 6 -16.06 -3.94 -5.96
CA LEU A 6 -15.81 -3.93 -7.40
C LEU A 6 -17.12 -4.05 -8.20
N ALA A 7 -18.28 -3.92 -7.54
CA ALA A 7 -19.56 -3.88 -8.24
C ALA A 7 -19.67 -2.56 -9.04
N ASP A 8 -19.95 -2.68 -10.34
CA ASP A 8 -20.05 -1.56 -11.28
C ASP A 8 -21.39 -0.80 -11.17
N ASP A 9 -21.81 -0.44 -9.96
CA ASP A 9 -22.93 0.50 -9.79
C ASP A 9 -22.40 1.93 -9.95
N GLU A 10 -22.62 2.54 -11.12
CA GLU A 10 -22.20 3.91 -11.40
C GLU A 10 -23.02 4.90 -10.54
N PRO A 11 -22.40 5.65 -9.61
CA PRO A 11 -23.15 6.53 -8.72
C PRO A 11 -23.72 7.72 -9.49
N ALA A 12 -25.05 7.90 -9.45
CA ALA A 12 -25.73 9.01 -10.13
C ALA A 12 -25.60 10.38 -9.42
N THR A 13 -24.98 10.42 -8.22
CA THR A 13 -24.82 11.64 -7.43
C THR A 13 -23.44 11.73 -6.81
N VAL A 14 -22.99 12.96 -6.52
CA VAL A 14 -21.73 13.21 -5.79
C VAL A 14 -21.74 12.55 -4.41
N ALA A 15 -22.88 12.56 -3.71
CA ALA A 15 -23.00 11.92 -2.41
C ALA A 15 -22.82 10.39 -2.51
N GLY A 16 -23.43 9.76 -3.52
CA GLY A 16 -23.23 8.34 -3.80
C GLY A 16 -21.77 8.02 -4.13
N ALA A 17 -21.13 8.81 -4.99
CA ALA A 17 -19.72 8.61 -5.34
C ALA A 17 -18.78 8.72 -4.13
N ARG A 18 -19.06 9.64 -3.20
CA ARG A 18 -18.29 9.75 -1.94
C ARG A 18 -18.48 8.54 -1.03
N ALA A 19 -19.71 8.04 -0.89
CA ALA A 19 -19.96 6.83 -0.12
C ALA A 19 -19.22 5.61 -0.70
N GLU A 20 -19.13 5.51 -2.03
CA GLU A 20 -18.30 4.47 -2.68
C GLU A 20 -16.81 4.63 -2.35
N ILE A 21 -16.29 5.86 -2.42
CA ILE A 21 -14.90 6.17 -2.04
C ILE A 21 -14.64 5.77 -0.59
N ASP A 22 -15.52 6.14 0.35
CA ASP A 22 -15.36 5.81 1.76
C ASP A 22 -15.27 4.29 1.99
N ARG A 23 -16.06 3.50 1.24
CA ARG A 23 -16.01 2.04 1.30
C ARG A 23 -14.68 1.49 0.76
N VAL A 24 -14.19 2.03 -0.35
CA VAL A 24 -12.87 1.67 -0.90
C VAL A 24 -11.77 2.05 0.09
N ASP A 25 -11.83 3.24 0.68
CA ASP A 25 -10.84 3.74 1.62
C ASP A 25 -10.80 2.91 2.91
N ALA A 26 -11.94 2.45 3.41
CA ALA A 26 -11.99 1.52 4.55
C ALA A 26 -11.25 0.19 4.24
N ALA A 27 -11.40 -0.32 3.03
CA ALA A 27 -10.66 -1.51 2.58
C ALA A 27 -9.17 -1.22 2.38
N LEU A 28 -8.83 -0.07 1.78
CA LEU A 28 -7.45 0.38 1.63
C LEU A 28 -6.75 0.49 2.99
N ALA A 29 -7.40 1.08 4.00
CA ALA A 29 -6.84 1.21 5.35
C ALA A 29 -6.44 -0.15 5.94
N THR A 30 -7.31 -1.16 5.83
CA THR A 30 -7.04 -2.52 6.33
C THR A 30 -5.90 -3.19 5.54
N LEU A 31 -5.86 -3.00 4.22
CA LEU A 31 -4.80 -3.55 3.37
C LEU A 31 -3.45 -2.89 3.63
N LEU A 32 -3.43 -1.58 3.84
CA LEU A 32 -2.23 -0.80 4.15
C LEU A 32 -1.66 -1.20 5.51
N ASP A 33 -2.50 -1.35 6.54
CA ASP A 33 -2.08 -1.82 7.85
C ASP A 33 -1.45 -3.22 7.76
N ARG A 34 -2.14 -4.16 7.12
CA ARG A 34 -1.60 -5.51 6.88
C ARG A 34 -0.28 -5.49 6.10
N ARG A 35 -0.17 -4.61 5.12
CA ARG A 35 1.07 -4.46 4.33
C ARG A 35 2.22 -3.93 5.20
N ALA A 36 1.96 -2.97 6.09
CA ALA A 36 2.96 -2.47 7.03
C ALA A 36 3.42 -3.56 8.01
N GLU A 37 2.50 -4.39 8.52
CA GLU A 37 2.85 -5.54 9.36
C GLU A 37 3.81 -6.52 8.63
N LEU A 38 3.50 -6.82 7.37
CA LEU A 38 4.33 -7.70 6.53
C LEU A 38 5.68 -7.06 6.21
N ALA A 39 5.73 -5.73 5.99
CA ALA A 39 6.98 -5.02 5.81
C ALA A 39 7.86 -5.15 7.07
N GLY A 40 7.30 -4.93 8.27
CA GLY A 40 8.03 -5.12 9.52
C GLY A 40 8.52 -6.56 9.74
N LEU A 41 7.72 -7.56 9.36
CA LEU A 41 8.17 -8.97 9.34
C LEU A 41 9.39 -9.16 8.43
N VAL A 42 9.34 -8.62 7.21
CA VAL A 42 10.48 -8.67 6.27
C VAL A 42 11.71 -7.96 6.85
N GLN A 43 11.55 -6.80 7.49
CA GLN A 43 12.67 -6.06 8.09
C GLN A 43 13.39 -6.89 9.16
N ARG A 44 12.66 -7.59 10.02
CA ARG A 44 13.25 -8.48 11.04
C ARG A 44 14.00 -9.68 10.45
N LEU A 45 13.68 -10.08 9.22
CA LEU A 45 14.34 -11.18 8.53
C LEU A 45 15.56 -10.72 7.70
N LYS A 46 15.68 -9.42 7.41
CA LYS A 46 16.79 -8.88 6.64
C LYS A 46 18.05 -8.76 7.50
N PRO A 47 19.25 -8.98 6.92
CA PRO A 47 20.51 -8.71 7.61
C PRO A 47 20.74 -7.20 7.81
N VAL A 48 20.20 -6.36 6.93
CA VAL A 48 20.17 -4.90 7.06
C VAL A 48 18.71 -4.45 6.94
N GLY A 49 18.16 -3.96 8.04
CA GLY A 49 16.78 -3.47 8.14
C GLY A 49 16.63 -1.98 7.83
N GLY A 50 15.41 -1.47 8.00
CA GLY A 50 15.06 -0.05 7.86
C GLY A 50 15.28 0.50 6.44
N PHE A 51 15.47 1.81 6.36
CA PHE A 51 15.74 2.50 5.09
C PHE A 51 17.04 2.06 4.41
N ALA A 52 18.04 1.62 5.19
CA ALA A 52 19.32 1.15 4.65
C ALA A 52 19.18 -0.17 3.87
N GLY A 53 18.14 -0.96 4.15
CA GLY A 53 17.83 -2.22 3.47
C GLY A 53 16.88 -2.11 2.28
N ARG A 54 16.69 -0.90 1.70
CA ARG A 54 15.82 -0.70 0.53
C ARG A 54 16.39 -1.39 -0.71
N ASP A 55 15.48 -1.94 -1.50
CA ASP A 55 15.79 -2.68 -2.73
C ASP A 55 14.99 -2.08 -3.88
N LEU A 56 15.63 -1.19 -4.62
CA LEU A 56 14.98 -0.40 -5.68
C LEU A 56 14.49 -1.27 -6.85
N ASP A 57 15.19 -2.38 -7.16
CA ASP A 57 14.75 -3.29 -8.20
C ASP A 57 13.49 -4.04 -7.77
N ARG A 58 13.43 -4.51 -6.52
CA ARG A 58 12.22 -5.10 -5.97
C ARG A 58 11.06 -4.11 -5.96
N GLU A 59 11.31 -2.86 -5.59
CA GLU A 59 10.30 -1.79 -5.60
C GLU A 59 9.77 -1.53 -7.02
N ARG A 60 10.65 -1.48 -8.03
CA ARG A 60 10.25 -1.33 -9.45
C ARG A 60 9.35 -2.49 -9.90
N GLN A 61 9.69 -3.72 -9.54
CA GLN A 61 8.86 -4.90 -9.87
C GLN A 61 7.45 -4.82 -9.23
N ILE A 62 7.33 -4.26 -8.01
CA ILE A 62 6.02 -4.03 -7.38
C ILE A 62 5.20 -3.07 -8.23
N VAL A 63 5.81 -1.95 -8.62
CA VAL A 63 5.16 -0.91 -9.43
C VAL A 63 4.68 -1.47 -10.77
N GLU A 64 5.54 -2.18 -11.49
CA GLU A 64 5.20 -2.80 -12.77
C GLU A 64 4.00 -3.77 -12.62
N ALA A 65 4.05 -4.65 -11.62
CA ALA A 65 2.97 -5.60 -11.36
C ALA A 65 1.65 -4.94 -10.95
N MET A 66 1.70 -3.80 -10.26
CA MET A 66 0.51 -3.04 -9.87
C MET A 66 -0.05 -2.22 -11.04
N ALA A 67 0.81 -1.65 -11.89
CA ALA A 67 0.40 -0.89 -13.06
C ALA A 67 -0.43 -1.73 -14.04
N VAL A 68 -0.11 -3.01 -14.21
CA VAL A 68 -0.93 -3.97 -14.99
C VAL A 68 -2.36 -4.07 -14.45
N ARG A 69 -2.52 -4.00 -13.12
CA ARG A 69 -3.83 -4.11 -12.45
C ARG A 69 -4.57 -2.77 -12.37
N ALA A 70 -3.84 -1.66 -12.41
CA ALA A 70 -4.36 -0.30 -12.32
C ALA A 70 -3.97 0.54 -13.54
N PRO A 71 -4.42 0.16 -14.76
CA PRO A 71 -3.98 0.81 -16.01
C PRO A 71 -4.36 2.29 -16.08
N ARG A 72 -5.45 2.71 -15.41
CA ARG A 72 -5.87 4.12 -15.31
C ARG A 72 -4.87 5.00 -14.55
N LEU A 73 -4.09 4.43 -13.64
CA LEU A 73 -3.06 5.16 -12.89
C LEU A 73 -1.70 5.11 -13.59
N GLY A 74 -1.37 3.99 -14.23
CA GLY A 74 -0.08 3.78 -14.89
C GLY A 74 1.10 3.67 -13.91
N ALA A 75 2.27 3.32 -14.43
CA ALA A 75 3.45 3.02 -13.61
C ALA A 75 3.91 4.24 -12.77
N ASP A 76 3.96 5.44 -13.34
CA ASP A 76 4.51 6.62 -12.64
C ASP A 76 3.70 7.04 -11.42
N ARG A 77 2.36 6.98 -11.51
CA ARG A 77 1.49 7.32 -10.37
C ARG A 77 1.55 6.23 -9.31
N ILE A 78 1.55 4.97 -9.74
CA ILE A 78 1.72 3.83 -8.84
C ILE A 78 3.07 3.89 -8.13
N ALA A 79 4.15 4.29 -8.80
CA ALA A 79 5.46 4.47 -8.19
C ALA A 79 5.40 5.45 -7.02
N ARG A 80 4.81 6.64 -7.22
CA ARG A 80 4.68 7.64 -6.15
C ARG A 80 3.85 7.15 -4.97
N ILE A 81 2.74 6.47 -5.24
CA ILE A 81 1.90 5.88 -4.19
C ILE A 81 2.69 4.82 -3.42
N MET A 82 3.37 3.93 -4.12
CA MET A 82 4.10 2.84 -3.49
C MET A 82 5.32 3.30 -2.72
N THR A 83 6.00 4.36 -3.15
CA THR A 83 7.05 5.00 -2.35
C THR A 83 6.51 5.41 -0.98
N ALA A 84 5.41 6.18 -0.94
CA ALA A 84 4.81 6.61 0.33
C ALA A 84 4.38 5.41 1.20
N VAL A 85 3.78 4.39 0.60
CA VAL A 85 3.31 3.18 1.30
C VAL A 85 4.47 2.30 1.79
N ILE A 86 5.61 2.25 1.10
CA ILE A 86 6.84 1.57 1.55
C ILE A 86 7.44 2.33 2.72
N GLU A 87 7.63 3.64 2.58
CA GLU A 87 8.28 4.49 3.57
C GLU A 87 7.50 4.51 4.88
N ALA A 88 6.16 4.62 4.82
CA ALA A 88 5.31 4.51 6.00
C ALA A 88 5.48 3.16 6.72
N GLY A 89 5.57 2.05 5.97
CA GLY A 89 5.80 0.73 6.55
C GLY A 89 7.18 0.58 7.21
N LEU A 90 8.21 1.24 6.66
CA LEU A 90 9.55 1.27 7.25
C LEU A 90 9.55 2.09 8.56
N GLN A 91 8.93 3.27 8.56
CA GLN A 91 8.79 4.13 9.74
C GLN A 91 8.12 3.39 10.91
N VAL A 92 6.97 2.74 10.66
CA VAL A 92 6.26 1.95 11.68
C VAL A 92 7.13 0.80 12.20
N SER A 93 7.95 0.17 11.34
CA SER A 93 8.86 -0.88 11.78
C SER A 93 9.94 -0.34 12.71
N GLU A 94 10.55 0.80 12.37
CA GLU A 94 11.59 1.42 13.17
C GLU A 94 11.06 1.90 14.54
N GLU A 95 9.87 2.50 14.58
CA GLU A 95 9.19 2.87 15.83
C GLU A 95 8.91 1.66 16.74
N ARG A 96 8.53 0.53 16.15
CA ARG A 96 8.29 -0.73 16.88
C ARG A 96 9.57 -1.37 17.41
N ASP A 97 10.68 -1.22 16.70
CA ASP A 97 11.97 -1.72 17.16
C ASP A 97 12.52 -0.84 18.29
N LEU A 98 12.38 0.49 18.19
CA LEU A 98 12.75 1.43 19.27
C LEU A 98 11.94 1.24 20.54
N SER A 99 10.65 0.93 20.44
CA SER A 99 9.80 0.65 21.62
C SER A 99 10.08 -0.70 22.30
N ARG A 100 10.92 -1.55 21.69
CA ARG A 100 11.34 -2.86 22.24
C ARG A 100 12.76 -2.86 22.82
N ALA A 101 13.53 -1.80 22.57
CA ALA A 101 14.89 -1.61 23.07
C ALA A 101 14.90 -0.98 24.46
#